data_AF-A0A094ZZS7-F1
#
_entry.id   AF-A0A094ZZS7-F1
#
_cell.length_a   1.000
_cell.length_b   1.000
_cell.length_c   1.000
_cell.angle_alpha   90.00
_cell.angle_beta   90.00
_cell.angle_gamma   90.00
#
_symmetry.space_group_name_H-M   'P 1'
#
loop_
_entity.id
_entity.type
_entity.pdbx_description
1 polymer ?
#
loop_
_entity_poly.entity_id
_entity_poly.type
_entity_poly.pdbx_seq_one_letter_code
_entity_poly.pdbx_strand_id
1 'polypeptide(L)'
;FKDITLPRLQSNLVGILIGCDIPYAHRVLEQRLGDRKHPFAVRTHLGWMIIHPKGGSRSLHQVQWCHCSTNDILRDIERLYNHEFEGAHVFRNGYSIEDKRALEIVISSFKLEGGHFQVGLPWK
;
A
#
# COMPACT_ATOMS: atom_id res chain seq x y z
N PHE A 1 -17.79 -3.49 26.47
CA PHE A 1 -16.74 -3.49 25.44
C PHE A 1 -16.00 -4.80 25.55
N LYS A 2 -15.96 -5.62 24.49
CA LYS A 2 -15.13 -6.83 24.44
C LYS A 2 -13.78 -6.41 23.88
N ASP A 3 -12.69 -6.72 24.59
CA ASP A 3 -11.34 -6.48 24.11
C ASP A 3 -11.09 -7.25 22.80
N ILE A 4 -10.54 -6.55 21.81
CA ILE A 4 -10.16 -7.13 20.53
C ILE A 4 -8.71 -7.59 20.65
N THR A 5 -8.48 -8.89 20.57
CA THR A 5 -7.13 -9.45 20.58
C THR A 5 -6.47 -9.20 19.23
N LEU A 6 -5.54 -8.25 19.18
CA LEU A 6 -4.73 -8.01 17.98
C LEU A 6 -3.76 -9.18 17.75
N PRO A 7 -3.62 -9.68 16.51
CA PRO A 7 -2.67 -10.73 16.20
C PRO A 7 -1.24 -10.24 16.43
N ARG A 8 -0.44 -11.06 17.12
CA ARG A 8 0.99 -10.82 17.30
C ARG A 8 1.70 -10.96 15.96
N LEU A 9 2.26 -9.86 15.46
CA LEU A 9 3.12 -9.89 14.29
C LEU A 9 4.37 -10.72 14.58
N GLN A 10 4.72 -11.60 13.64
CA GLN A 10 5.93 -12.45 13.72
C GLN A 10 7.23 -11.65 13.52
N SER A 11 7.11 -10.42 13.01
CA SER A 11 8.23 -9.52 12.73
C SER A 11 7.94 -8.13 13.28
N ASN A 12 8.97 -7.51 13.85
CA ASN A 12 8.93 -6.10 14.28
C ASN A 12 9.29 -5.14 13.13
N LEU A 13 9.48 -5.67 11.91
CA LEU A 13 9.82 -4.86 10.75
C LEU A 13 8.57 -4.13 10.24
N VAL A 14 8.56 -2.81 10.40
CA VAL A 14 7.52 -1.93 9.86
C VAL A 14 8.01 -1.40 8.52
N GLY A 15 7.26 -1.69 7.44
CA GLY A 15 7.44 -1.06 6.14
C GLY A 15 6.47 0.11 5.98
N ILE A 16 6.90 1.17 5.31
CA ILE A 16 6.05 2.30 4.93
C ILE A 16 6.10 2.42 3.42
N LEU A 17 4.93 2.43 2.78
CA LEU A 17 4.79 2.76 1.36
C LEU A 17 4.62 4.28 1.22
N ILE A 18 5.44 4.91 0.38
CA ILE A 18 5.36 6.34 0.09
C ILE A 18 5.04 6.49 -1.40
N GLY A 19 3.92 7.18 -1.69
CA GLY A 19 3.53 7.51 -3.05
C GLY A 19 4.49 8.48 -3.75
N CYS A 20 4.48 8.44 -5.09
CA CYS A 20 5.29 9.32 -5.95
C CYS A 20 4.47 10.44 -6.61
N ASP A 21 3.29 10.76 -6.08
CA ASP A 21 2.36 11.77 -6.57
C ASP A 21 2.87 13.22 -6.41
N ILE A 22 3.83 13.44 -5.51
CA ILE A 22 4.51 14.73 -5.32
C ILE A 22 5.99 14.63 -5.75
N PRO A 23 6.34 14.90 -7.03
CA PRO A 23 7.72 14.83 -7.52
C PRO A 23 8.69 15.73 -6.75
N TYR A 24 8.20 16.87 -6.25
CA TYR A 24 8.99 17.80 -5.46
C TYR A 24 9.51 17.20 -4.16
N ALA A 25 8.72 16.35 -3.49
CA ALA A 25 9.14 15.68 -2.26
C ALA A 25 10.33 14.74 -2.50
N HIS A 26 10.36 14.12 -3.69
CA HIS A 26 11.40 13.20 -4.15
C HIS A 26 12.63 13.87 -4.78
N ARG A 27 12.63 15.21 -4.90
CA ARG A 27 13.77 15.95 -5.42
C ARG A 27 15.01 15.71 -4.55
N VAL A 28 16.10 15.29 -5.19
CA VAL A 28 17.40 15.09 -4.54
C VAL A 28 17.97 16.46 -4.13
N LEU A 29 18.21 16.61 -2.84
CA LEU A 29 18.82 17.80 -2.24
C LEU A 29 20.33 17.59 -2.02
N GLU A 30 20.74 16.36 -1.75
CA GLU A 30 22.14 15.98 -1.54
C GLU A 30 22.35 14.52 -1.95
N GLN A 31 23.52 14.21 -2.46
CA GLN A 31 23.91 12.85 -2.84
C GLN A 31 25.31 12.55 -2.29
N ARG A 32 25.45 11.39 -1.65
CA ARG A 32 26.72 10.86 -1.15
C ARG A 32 27.04 9.56 -1.86
N LEU A 33 28.08 9.61 -2.69
CA LEU A 33 28.53 8.49 -3.49
C LEU A 33 29.58 7.69 -2.71
N GLY A 34 29.43 6.36 -2.72
CA GLY A 34 30.51 5.44 -2.40
C GLY A 34 31.30 5.07 -3.67
N ASP A 35 32.23 4.12 -3.52
CA ASP A 35 32.97 3.58 -4.64
C ASP A 35 32.08 2.82 -5.63
N ARG A 36 32.61 2.53 -6.82
CA ARG A 36 31.90 1.76 -7.86
C ARG A 36 31.34 0.45 -7.27
N LYS A 37 30.04 0.22 -7.42
CA LYS A 37 29.24 -0.91 -6.88
C LYS A 37 28.90 -0.87 -5.38
N HIS A 38 29.21 0.21 -4.67
CA HIS A 38 28.78 0.41 -3.28
C HIS A 38 27.42 1.10 -3.20
N PRO A 39 26.69 0.95 -2.08
CA PRO A 39 25.52 1.78 -1.82
C PRO A 39 25.87 3.26 -1.90
N PHE A 40 24.89 4.08 -2.31
CA PHE A 40 24.97 5.52 -2.23
C PHE A 40 23.75 6.05 -1.47
N ALA A 41 23.89 7.21 -0.84
CA ALA A 41 22.81 7.83 -0.10
C ALA A 41 22.30 9.07 -0.82
N VAL A 42 20.99 9.29 -0.77
CA VAL A 42 20.34 10.51 -1.26
C VAL A 42 19.54 11.15 -0.13
N ARG A 43 19.57 12.47 -0.05
CA ARG A 43 18.71 13.25 0.84
C ARG A 43 17.62 13.90 0.01
N THR A 44 16.37 13.65 0.36
CA THR A 44 15.19 14.34 -0.21
C THR A 44 14.49 15.15 0.87
N HIS A 45 13.31 15.71 0.58
CA HIS A 45 12.49 16.36 1.61
C HIS A 45 11.90 15.36 2.61
N LEU A 46 11.89 14.06 2.28
CA LEU A 46 11.42 12.98 3.16
C LEU A 46 12.54 12.42 4.07
N GLY A 47 13.77 12.91 3.91
CA GLY A 47 14.93 12.48 4.70
C GLY A 47 15.98 11.75 3.88
N TRP A 48 16.81 10.95 4.55
CA TRP A 48 17.89 10.17 3.95
C TRP A 48 17.41 8.79 3.51
N MET A 49 17.79 8.40 2.30
CA MET A 49 17.56 7.06 1.75
C MET A 49 18.88 6.47 1.27
N ILE A 50 19.11 5.19 1.55
CA ILE A 50 20.24 4.42 1.02
C ILE A 50 19.76 3.64 -0.20
N ILE A 51 20.41 3.86 -1.34
CA ILE A 51 20.16 3.18 -2.61
C ILE A 51 21.32 2.22 -2.84
N HIS A 52 21.01 0.94 -3.05
CA HIS A 52 22.03 -0.08 -3.25
C HIS A 52 21.61 -1.09 -4.31
N PRO A 53 22.54 -1.55 -5.17
CA PRO A 53 22.28 -2.68 -6.05
C PRO A 53 21.95 -3.91 -5.20
N LYS A 54 20.90 -4.64 -5.59
CA LYS A 54 20.48 -5.84 -4.87
C LYS A 54 21.54 -6.94 -5.01
N GLY A 55 22.11 -7.37 -3.88
CA GLY A 55 22.77 -8.67 -3.76
C GLY A 55 21.70 -9.75 -3.60
N GLY A 56 21.87 -10.90 -4.26
CA GLY A 56 20.88 -11.98 -4.26
C GLY A 56 20.60 -12.55 -2.86
N SER A 57 19.61 -12.01 -2.16
CA SER A 57 18.83 -12.69 -1.13
C SER A 57 17.56 -11.87 -0.85
N ARG A 58 16.43 -12.55 -0.71
CA ARG A 58 15.08 -11.97 -0.59
C ARG A 58 14.75 -11.81 0.90
N SER A 59 14.55 -10.57 1.38
CA SER A 59 13.60 -10.23 2.47
C SER A 59 13.60 -8.75 2.87
N LEU A 60 13.70 -7.81 1.93
CA LEU A 60 13.27 -6.44 2.19
C LEU A 60 12.07 -6.17 1.29
N HIS A 61 10.94 -5.83 1.91
CA HIS A 61 9.74 -5.35 1.21
C HIS A 61 10.09 -3.96 0.69
N GLN A 62 10.87 -3.92 -0.39
CA GLN A 62 11.34 -2.69 -1.01
C GLN A 62 10.59 -2.53 -2.31
N VAL A 63 9.68 -1.55 -2.32
CA VAL A 63 8.96 -1.10 -3.51
C VAL A 63 9.83 -0.06 -4.20
N GLN A 64 10.91 -0.49 -4.85
CA GLN A 64 11.59 0.35 -5.82
C GLN A 64 11.78 -0.44 -7.11
N TRP A 65 10.75 -0.41 -7.94
CA TRP A 65 10.74 -1.00 -9.27
C TRP A 65 10.97 0.12 -10.30
N CYS A 66 12.22 0.49 -10.55
CA CYS A 66 12.58 1.24 -11.76
C CYS A 66 13.11 0.26 -12.80
N HIS A 67 12.20 -0.41 -13.51
CA HIS A 67 12.53 -1.22 -14.67
C HIS A 67 12.53 -0.32 -15.90
N CYS A 68 13.71 0.15 -16.31
CA CYS A 68 13.90 0.75 -17.63
C CYS A 68 14.12 -0.38 -18.65
N SER A 69 13.04 -0.97 -19.16
CA SER A 69 13.11 -1.75 -20.40
C SER A 69 11.91 -1.44 -21.28
N THR A 70 12.14 -1.50 -22.58
CA THR A 70 11.19 -1.31 -23.69
C THR A 70 10.15 -2.43 -23.75
N ASN A 71 9.45 -2.67 -22.66
CA ASN A 71 8.36 -3.62 -22.55
C ASN A 71 7.11 -2.87 -22.11
N ASP A 72 5.96 -3.41 -22.53
CA ASP A 72 4.65 -2.81 -22.36
C ASP A 72 4.44 -2.30 -20.92
N ILE A 73 4.54 -0.98 -20.78
CA ILE A 73 4.48 -0.27 -19.50
C ILE A 73 3.20 -0.61 -18.74
N LEU A 74 2.12 -0.94 -19.46
CA LEU A 74 0.85 -1.36 -18.89
C LEU A 74 0.99 -2.65 -18.07
N ARG A 75 1.78 -3.62 -18.55
CA ARG A 75 2.02 -4.89 -17.85
C ARG A 75 2.88 -4.69 -16.61
N ASP A 76 3.85 -3.78 -16.66
CA ASP A 76 4.69 -3.47 -15.51
C ASP A 76 3.90 -2.68 -14.45
N ILE A 77 3.02 -1.77 -14.87
CA ILE A 77 2.07 -1.08 -13.99
C ILE A 77 1.08 -2.09 -13.36
N GLU A 78 0.51 -2.99 -14.15
CA GLU A 78 -0.42 -4.03 -13.66
C GLU A 78 0.26 -4.92 -12.61
N ARG A 79 1.50 -5.35 -12.87
CA ARG A 79 2.28 -6.13 -11.91
C ARG A 79 2.59 -5.36 -10.63
N LEU A 80 2.93 -4.07 -10.75
CA LEU A 80 3.21 -3.21 -9.61
C LEU A 80 1.96 -3.10 -8.70
N TYR A 81 0.81 -2.75 -9.28
CA TYR A 81 -0.44 -2.66 -8.52
C TYR A 81 -0.82 -4.01 -7.93
N ASN A 82 -0.81 -5.09 -8.71
CA ASN A 82 -1.19 -6.41 -8.21
C ASN A 82 -0.28 -6.88 -7.05
N HIS A 83 1.03 -6.63 -7.14
CA HIS A 83 1.97 -6.95 -6.05
C HIS A 83 1.70 -6.13 -4.78
N GLU A 84 1.25 -4.88 -4.90
CA GLU A 84 0.83 -4.05 -3.76
C GLU A 84 -0.40 -4.64 -3.03
N PHE A 85 -1.25 -5.38 -3.75
CA PHE A 85 -2.46 -6.01 -3.24
C PHE A 85 -2.35 -7.52 -2.97
N GLU A 86 -1.19 -8.17 -3.16
CA GLU A 86 -1.03 -9.61 -2.88
C GLU A 86 -1.35 -9.97 -1.41
N GLY A 87 -1.19 -9.02 -0.47
CA GLY A 87 -1.59 -9.16 0.93
C GLY A 87 -3.07 -8.86 1.22
N ALA A 88 -3.80 -8.21 0.30
CA ALA A 88 -5.20 -7.82 0.49
C ALA A 88 -6.14 -9.04 0.55
N HIS A 89 -5.75 -10.17 -0.06
CA HIS A 89 -6.51 -11.42 -0.01
C HIS A 89 -6.64 -11.99 1.42
N VAL A 90 -5.72 -11.64 2.32
CA VAL A 90 -5.74 -12.09 3.73
C VAL A 90 -6.75 -11.31 4.57
N PHE A 91 -7.19 -10.13 4.09
CA PHE A 91 -8.15 -9.24 4.77
C PHE A 91 -9.60 -9.46 4.32
N ARG A 92 -10.02 -10.70 4.04
CA ARG A 92 -11.43 -10.99 3.75
C ARG A 92 -12.41 -10.55 4.85
N ASN A 93 -11.91 -10.27 6.06
CA ASN A 93 -12.68 -9.73 7.19
C ASN A 93 -12.23 -8.33 7.65
N GLY A 94 -11.70 -7.50 6.75
CA GLY A 94 -11.21 -6.14 7.03
C GLY A 94 -12.26 -5.09 7.39
N TYR A 95 -13.52 -5.48 7.59
CA TYR A 95 -14.57 -4.54 7.97
C TYR A 95 -14.29 -3.93 9.34
N SER A 96 -14.17 -2.61 9.39
CA SER A 96 -14.24 -1.85 10.63
C SER A 96 -15.58 -2.06 11.34
N ILE A 97 -15.69 -1.61 12.59
CA ILE A 97 -16.96 -1.70 13.33
C ILE A 97 -18.03 -0.86 12.62
N GLU A 98 -17.61 0.26 12.04
CA GLU A 98 -18.40 1.18 11.24
C GLU A 98 -18.85 0.50 9.95
N ASP A 99 -17.96 -0.20 9.25
CA ASP A 99 -18.31 -0.93 8.02
C ASP A 99 -19.32 -2.04 8.30
N LYS A 100 -19.19 -2.76 9.42
CA LYS A 100 -20.15 -3.80 9.81
C LYS A 100 -21.53 -3.22 10.08
N ARG A 101 -21.60 -2.07 10.78
CA ARG A 101 -22.86 -1.36 11.02
C ARG A 101 -23.47 -0.84 9.72
N ALA A 102 -22.64 -0.27 8.84
CA ALA A 102 -23.09 0.21 7.54
C ALA A 102 -23.67 -0.94 6.70
N LEU A 103 -22.99 -2.08 6.67
CA LEU A 103 -23.45 -3.28 5.97
C LEU A 103 -24.76 -3.81 6.55
N GLU A 104 -24.89 -3.84 7.88
CA GLU A 104 -26.11 -4.27 8.57
C GLU A 104 -27.29 -3.39 8.20
N ILE A 105 -27.11 -2.06 8.19
CA ILE A 105 -28.15 -1.10 7.76
C ILE A 105 -28.53 -1.36 6.31
N VAL A 106 -27.56 -1.48 5.40
CA VAL A 106 -27.83 -1.73 3.98
C VAL A 106 -28.62 -3.02 3.79
N ILE A 107 -28.18 -4.12 4.38
CA ILE A 107 -28.82 -5.43 4.24
C ILE A 107 -30.22 -5.43 4.84
N SER A 108 -30.40 -4.84 6.03
CA SER A 108 -31.69 -4.89 6.73
C SER A 108 -32.76 -3.97 6.13
N SER A 109 -32.35 -2.92 5.41
CA SER A 109 -33.25 -1.89 4.88
C SER A 109 -33.45 -1.94 3.37
N PHE A 110 -32.72 -2.83 2.67
CA PHE A 110 -32.85 -2.99 1.24
C PHE A 110 -34.24 -3.49 0.87
N LYS A 111 -34.97 -2.70 0.07
CA LYS A 111 -36.31 -3.06 -0.41
C LYS A 111 -36.56 -2.52 -1.81
N LEU A 112 -37.41 -3.21 -2.57
CA LEU A 112 -37.91 -2.79 -3.87
C LEU A 112 -39.35 -2.27 -3.67
N GLU A 113 -39.56 -0.98 -3.84
CA GLU A 113 -40.88 -0.34 -3.71
C GLU A 113 -41.19 0.50 -4.94
N GLY A 114 -42.37 0.28 -5.54
CA GLY A 114 -42.83 1.08 -6.69
C GLY A 114 -41.92 1.01 -7.92
N GLY A 115 -41.13 -0.05 -8.08
CA GLY A 115 -40.15 -0.18 -9.17
C GLY A 115 -38.80 0.47 -8.91
N HIS A 116 -38.56 0.99 -7.70
CA HIS A 116 -37.29 1.60 -7.32
C HIS A 116 -36.66 0.88 -6.11
N PHE A 117 -35.34 0.73 -6.15
CA PHE A 117 -34.58 0.22 -5.02
C PHE A 117 -34.40 1.31 -3.97
N GLN A 118 -34.79 1.01 -2.75
CA GLN A 118 -34.57 1.85 -1.58
C GLN A 118 -33.63 1.13 -0.62
N VAL A 119 -32.77 1.92 0.02
CA VAL A 119 -31.84 1.46 1.05
C VAL A 119 -31.70 2.56 2.10
N GLY A 120 -31.60 2.16 3.36
CA GLY A 120 -31.33 3.05 4.48
C GLY A 120 -29.92 3.64 4.39
N LEU A 121 -29.79 4.91 4.72
CA LEU A 121 -28.50 5.59 4.74
C LEU A 121 -27.61 4.97 5.82
N PRO A 122 -26.42 4.45 5.49
CA PRO A 122 -25.56 3.76 6.47
C PRO A 122 -24.82 4.73 7.40
N TRP A 123 -24.88 6.03 7.10
CA TRP A 123 -24.22 7.13 7.81
C TRP A 123 -25.22 8.25 8.11
N LYS A 124 -25.03 8.90 9.26
CA LYS A 124 -25.72 10.14 9.66
C LYS A 124 -24.72 11.29 9.69
#